data_AF-A0A6M1NE36-F1
#
_entry.id   AF-A0A6M1NE36-F1
#
_cell.length_a   1.000
_cell.length_b   1.000
_cell.length_c   1.000
_cell.angle_alpha   90.00
_cell.angle_beta   90.00
_cell.angle_gamma   90.00
#
_symmetry.space_group_name_H-M   'P 1'
#
loop_
_entity.id
_entity.type
_entity.pdbx_description
1 polymer ?
#
loop_
_entity_poly.entity_id
_entity_poly.type
_entity_poly.pdbx_seq_one_letter_code
_entity_poly.pdbx_strand_id
1 'polypeptide(L)'
;MKKNVGLKWQLFIGITLTYILIIGAALYFFNGIDKQIEKFKGVGSKIQGQINSVHEFDSVVNGLNQSADVLKTRTYILIAFLMLVLLYILNRIVKTIRELRQRSKETHLLNKEIQAAQKKIEDSNWVLSESSKLNERISGVDDDNKIAQIAFNTILEAIEPHAAAIYIRKVHSYEYELKQHIGVDSTSKLPESFLEGEGLLGRVAKKRKLQVIHENVEKYSAPPVH
;
A
#
# COMPACT_ATOMS: atom_id res chain seq x y z
N MET A 1 2.64 -4.48 -17.15
CA MET A 1 1.69 -5.55 -16.72
C MET A 1 0.23 -5.09 -16.48
N LYS A 2 -0.07 -3.82 -16.13
CA LYS A 2 -1.44 -3.32 -15.87
C LYS A 2 -2.44 -3.38 -17.05
N LYS A 3 -1.98 -3.33 -18.30
CA LYS A 3 -2.83 -3.29 -19.51
C LYS A 3 -3.67 -4.57 -19.71
N ASN A 4 -3.17 -5.74 -19.32
CA ASN A 4 -3.87 -7.02 -19.53
C ASN A 4 -5.05 -7.25 -18.59
N VAL A 5 -5.08 -6.60 -17.42
CA VAL A 5 -6.17 -6.79 -16.44
C VAL A 5 -7.40 -5.99 -16.85
N GLY A 6 -7.21 -4.76 -17.35
CA GLY A 6 -8.30 -3.92 -17.85
C GLY A 6 -8.98 -4.52 -19.09
N LEU A 7 -8.20 -5.07 -20.01
CA LEU A 7 -8.72 -5.68 -21.24
C LEU A 7 -9.58 -6.92 -20.95
N LYS A 8 -9.18 -7.75 -19.98
CA LYS A 8 -9.97 -8.90 -19.51
C LYS A 8 -11.28 -8.46 -18.84
N TRP A 9 -11.27 -7.37 -18.07
CA TRP A 9 -12.47 -6.82 -17.43
C TRP A 9 -13.46 -6.24 -18.45
N GLN A 10 -12.98 -5.52 -19.47
CA GLN A 10 -13.83 -4.98 -20.53
C GLN A 10 -14.48 -6.08 -21.37
N LEU A 11 -13.70 -7.10 -21.76
CA LEU A 11 -14.20 -8.24 -22.51
C LEU A 11 -15.27 -9.00 -21.71
N PHE A 12 -15.06 -9.10 -20.39
CA PHE A 12 -16.00 -9.76 -19.48
C PHE A 12 -17.31 -8.99 -19.29
N ILE A 13 -17.27 -7.65 -19.12
CA ILE A 13 -18.49 -6.82 -19.12
C ILE A 13 -19.24 -6.98 -20.45
N GLY A 14 -18.53 -6.95 -21.58
CA GLY A 14 -19.13 -7.06 -22.91
C GLY A 14 -19.86 -8.39 -23.13
N ILE A 15 -19.25 -9.49 -22.69
CA ILE A 15 -19.88 -10.82 -22.77
C ILE A 15 -21.12 -10.87 -21.87
N THR A 16 -21.01 -10.40 -20.63
CA THR A 16 -22.11 -10.45 -19.66
C THR A 16 -23.30 -9.60 -20.13
N LEU A 17 -23.04 -8.40 -20.66
CA LEU A 17 -24.06 -7.51 -21.20
C LEU A 17 -24.76 -8.11 -22.42
N THR A 18 -23.99 -8.70 -23.33
CA THR A 18 -24.54 -9.41 -24.51
C THR A 18 -25.46 -10.56 -24.09
N TYR A 19 -25.08 -11.34 -23.08
CA TYR A 19 -25.92 -12.43 -22.57
C TYR A 19 -27.22 -11.93 -21.93
N ILE A 20 -27.18 -10.84 -21.15
CA ILE A 20 -28.39 -10.22 -20.60
C ILE A 20 -29.33 -9.75 -21.72
N LEU A 21 -28.77 -9.17 -22.78
CA LEU A 21 -29.53 -8.67 -23.93
C LEU A 21 -30.18 -9.81 -24.72
N ILE A 22 -29.46 -10.91 -24.96
CA ILE A 22 -30.00 -12.11 -25.62
C ILE A 22 -31.13 -12.74 -24.78
N ILE A 23 -30.95 -12.85 -23.46
CA ILE A 23 -31.96 -13.40 -22.56
C ILE A 23 -33.19 -12.49 -22.51
N GLY A 24 -32.99 -11.17 -22.41
CA GLY A 24 -34.07 -10.19 -22.43
C GLY A 24 -34.88 -10.22 -23.73
N ALA A 25 -34.19 -10.33 -24.88
CA ALA A 25 -34.83 -10.46 -26.19
C ALA A 25 -35.63 -11.76 -26.31
N ALA A 26 -35.10 -12.89 -25.82
CA ALA A 26 -35.81 -14.16 -25.80
C ALA A 26 -37.08 -14.07 -24.94
N LEU A 27 -36.98 -13.53 -23.72
CA LEU A 27 -38.13 -13.34 -22.83
C LEU A 27 -39.20 -12.43 -23.45
N TYR A 28 -38.79 -11.33 -24.07
CA TYR A 28 -39.69 -10.41 -24.77
C TYR A 28 -40.43 -11.09 -25.92
N PHE A 29 -39.71 -11.84 -26.75
CA PHE A 29 -40.28 -12.58 -27.88
C PHE A 29 -41.30 -13.62 -27.43
N PHE A 30 -40.98 -14.41 -26.40
CA PHE A 30 -41.90 -15.44 -25.90
C PHE A 30 -43.15 -14.87 -25.24
N ASN A 31 -43.03 -13.79 -24.47
CA ASN A 31 -44.20 -13.08 -23.92
C ASN A 31 -45.10 -12.51 -25.05
N GLY A 32 -44.49 -12.13 -26.19
CA GLY A 32 -45.22 -11.73 -27.39
C GLY A 32 -45.97 -12.89 -28.07
N ILE A 33 -45.42 -14.10 -28.06
CA ILE A 33 -46.08 -15.31 -28.59
C ILE A 33 -47.30 -15.68 -27.74
N ASP A 34 -47.21 -15.62 -26.42
CA ASP A 34 -48.34 -15.95 -25.52
C ASP A 34 -49.58 -15.09 -25.82
N LYS A 35 -49.38 -13.78 -26.00
CA LYS A 35 -50.47 -12.86 -26.39
C LYS A 35 -51.07 -13.18 -27.76
N GLN A 36 -50.26 -13.69 -28.70
CA GLN A 36 -50.76 -14.08 -30.03
C GLN A 36 -51.56 -15.38 -29.96
N ILE A 37 -51.10 -16.37 -29.20
CA ILE A 37 -51.81 -17.64 -29.00
C ILE A 37 -53.18 -17.40 -28.33
N GLU A 38 -53.24 -16.52 -27.34
CA GLU A 38 -54.49 -16.18 -26.65
C GLU A 38 -55.51 -15.49 -27.59
N LYS A 39 -55.04 -14.58 -28.45
CA LYS A 39 -55.87 -13.97 -29.50
C LYS A 39 -56.37 -14.98 -30.52
N PHE A 40 -55.51 -15.90 -30.96
CA PHE A 40 -55.89 -16.97 -31.89
C PHE A 40 -56.95 -17.91 -31.27
N LYS A 41 -56.82 -18.24 -29.98
CA LYS A 41 -57.82 -19.04 -29.24
C LYS A 41 -59.16 -18.30 -29.09
N GLY A 42 -59.12 -16.99 -28.86
CA GLY A 42 -60.31 -16.13 -28.82
C GLY A 42 -61.01 -15.98 -30.18
N VAL A 43 -60.25 -15.96 -31.28
CA VAL A 43 -60.79 -15.95 -32.64
C VAL A 43 -61.36 -17.32 -33.01
N GLY A 44 -60.66 -18.40 -32.66
CA GLY A 44 -61.09 -19.77 -32.91
C GLY A 44 -62.40 -20.14 -32.23
N SER A 45 -62.55 -19.81 -30.94
CA SER A 45 -63.78 -20.06 -30.19
C SER A 45 -65.00 -19.28 -30.73
N LYS A 46 -64.78 -18.10 -31.31
CA LYS A 46 -65.84 -17.32 -31.98
C LYS A 46 -66.28 -17.95 -33.31
N ILE A 47 -65.34 -18.49 -34.08
CA ILE A 47 -65.61 -19.19 -35.36
C ILE A 47 -66.31 -20.54 -35.09
N GLN A 48 -65.93 -21.20 -34.00
CA GLN A 48 -66.47 -22.50 -33.59
C GLN A 48 -67.95 -22.46 -33.18
N GLY A 49 -68.43 -21.33 -32.65
CA GLY A 49 -69.86 -21.12 -32.41
C GLY A 49 -70.71 -20.97 -33.68
N GLN A 50 -70.08 -20.85 -34.87
CA GLN A 50 -70.76 -20.53 -36.13
C GLN A 50 -70.68 -21.62 -37.22
N ILE A 51 -69.87 -22.69 -37.08
CA ILE A 51 -69.62 -23.67 -38.17
C ILE A 51 -69.61 -25.12 -37.64
N ASN A 52 -70.35 -26.04 -38.29
CA ASN A 52 -70.50 -27.47 -37.90
C ASN A 52 -69.29 -28.39 -38.20
N SER A 53 -68.14 -27.87 -38.66
CA SER A 53 -66.89 -28.63 -38.87
C SER A 53 -65.95 -28.56 -37.67
N VAL A 54 -66.53 -28.69 -36.46
CA VAL A 54 -65.94 -28.35 -35.15
C VAL A 54 -64.73 -29.22 -34.76
N HIS A 55 -64.74 -30.49 -35.15
CA HIS A 55 -63.83 -31.48 -34.59
C HIS A 55 -62.38 -31.38 -35.14
N GLU A 56 -62.22 -30.87 -36.36
CA GLU A 56 -60.90 -30.67 -36.97
C GLU A 56 -60.20 -29.43 -36.39
N PHE A 57 -60.96 -28.37 -36.12
CA PHE A 57 -60.42 -27.13 -35.57
C PHE A 57 -60.00 -27.28 -34.09
N ASP A 58 -60.81 -27.96 -33.27
CA ASP A 58 -60.46 -28.25 -31.87
C ASP A 58 -59.18 -29.08 -31.74
N SER A 59 -59.02 -30.08 -32.60
CA SER A 59 -57.81 -30.93 -32.57
C SER A 59 -56.57 -30.15 -32.99
N VAL A 60 -56.68 -29.20 -33.92
CA VAL A 60 -55.60 -28.26 -34.28
C VAL A 60 -55.27 -27.32 -33.13
N VAL A 61 -56.28 -26.70 -32.49
CA VAL A 61 -56.06 -25.77 -31.36
C VAL A 61 -55.45 -26.50 -30.16
N ASN A 62 -55.92 -27.70 -29.86
CA ASN A 62 -55.38 -28.51 -28.76
C ASN A 62 -53.95 -29.00 -29.06
N GLY A 63 -53.66 -29.39 -30.31
CA GLY A 63 -52.30 -29.71 -30.75
C GLY A 63 -51.33 -28.52 -30.66
N LEU A 64 -51.81 -27.31 -30.95
CA LEU A 64 -51.03 -26.07 -30.79
C LEU A 64 -50.79 -25.73 -29.31
N ASN A 65 -51.79 -25.87 -28.44
CA ASN A 65 -51.62 -25.64 -27.00
C ASN A 65 -50.64 -26.63 -26.37
N GLN A 66 -50.75 -27.92 -26.71
CA GLN A 66 -49.84 -28.94 -26.20
C GLN A 66 -48.41 -28.71 -26.69
N SER A 67 -48.25 -28.26 -27.95
CA SER A 67 -46.94 -27.86 -28.48
C SER A 67 -46.39 -26.62 -27.77
N ALA A 68 -47.24 -25.63 -27.48
CA ALA A 68 -46.85 -24.42 -26.76
C ALA A 68 -46.40 -24.71 -25.32
N ASP A 69 -47.07 -25.61 -24.60
CA ASP A 69 -46.69 -25.99 -23.23
C ASP A 69 -45.36 -26.75 -23.17
N VAL A 70 -45.10 -27.61 -24.16
CA VAL A 70 -43.80 -28.28 -24.31
C VAL A 70 -42.69 -27.27 -24.62
N LEU A 71 -42.96 -26.27 -25.46
CA LEU A 71 -42.02 -25.18 -25.72
C LEU A 71 -41.76 -24.33 -24.46
N LYS A 72 -42.80 -23.98 -23.70
CA LYS A 72 -42.67 -23.22 -22.44
C LYS A 72 -41.78 -23.94 -21.44
N THR A 73 -42.02 -25.24 -21.24
CA THR A 73 -41.27 -26.05 -20.28
C THR A 73 -39.79 -26.14 -20.67
N ARG A 74 -39.48 -26.36 -21.96
CA ARG A 74 -38.09 -26.38 -22.46
C ARG A 74 -37.39 -25.02 -22.28
N THR A 75 -38.12 -23.93 -22.48
CA THR A 75 -37.58 -22.58 -22.32
C THR A 75 -37.30 -22.23 -20.86
N TYR A 76 -38.17 -22.61 -19.92
CA TYR A 76 -37.91 -22.43 -18.49
C TYR A 76 -36.66 -23.19 -18.02
N ILE A 77 -36.45 -24.42 -18.52
CA ILE A 77 -35.24 -25.19 -18.23
C ILE A 77 -33.99 -24.47 -18.76
N LEU A 78 -34.06 -23.90 -19.97
CA LEU A 78 -32.96 -23.15 -20.56
C LEU A 78 -32.62 -21.88 -19.77
N ILE A 79 -33.64 -21.16 -19.30
CA ILE A 79 -33.48 -19.98 -18.44
C ILE A 79 -32.88 -20.37 -17.08
N ALA A 80 -33.34 -21.44 -16.45
CA ALA A 80 -32.79 -21.92 -15.19
C ALA A 80 -31.30 -22.30 -15.33
N PHE A 81 -30.94 -22.93 -16.45
CA PHE A 81 -29.54 -23.26 -16.76
C PHE A 81 -28.68 -22.00 -16.94
N LEU A 82 -29.16 -21.00 -17.67
CA LEU A 82 -28.47 -19.71 -17.83
C LEU A 82 -28.30 -18.96 -16.50
N MET A 83 -29.30 -19.04 -15.63
CA MET A 83 -29.27 -18.45 -14.29
C MET A 83 -28.22 -19.12 -13.40
N LEU A 84 -28.10 -20.45 -13.46
CA LEU A 84 -27.05 -21.22 -12.78
C LEU A 84 -25.64 -20.85 -13.26
N VAL A 85 -25.45 -20.69 -14.58
CA VAL A 85 -24.17 -20.26 -15.16
C VAL A 85 -23.81 -18.85 -14.67
N LEU A 86 -24.78 -17.93 -14.62
CA LEU A 86 -24.58 -16.58 -14.11
C LEU A 86 -24.13 -16.59 -12.64
N LEU A 87 -24.80 -17.40 -11.80
CA LEU A 87 -24.47 -17.55 -10.39
C LEU A 87 -23.06 -18.10 -10.18
N TYR A 88 -22.67 -19.11 -10.97
CA TYR A 88 -21.33 -19.68 -10.94
C TYR A 88 -20.25 -18.64 -11.25
N ILE A 89 -20.47 -17.83 -12.29
CA ILE A 89 -19.53 -16.77 -12.70
C ILE A 89 -19.43 -15.70 -11.60
N LEU A 90 -20.55 -15.25 -11.04
CA LEU A 90 -20.57 -14.28 -9.93
C LEU A 90 -19.74 -14.76 -8.74
N ASN A 91 -19.92 -16.02 -8.34
CA ASN A 91 -19.15 -16.60 -7.24
C ASN A 91 -17.64 -16.65 -7.55
N ARG A 92 -17.28 -17.01 -8.79
CA ARG A 92 -15.89 -17.02 -9.24
C ARG A 92 -15.25 -15.62 -9.18
N ILE A 93 -16.00 -14.58 -9.50
CA ILE A 93 -15.54 -13.19 -9.45
C ILE A 93 -15.28 -12.76 -8.01
N VAL A 94 -16.23 -13.01 -7.10
CA VAL A 94 -16.06 -12.65 -5.68
C VAL A 94 -14.81 -13.30 -5.10
N LYS A 95 -14.57 -14.58 -5.41
CA LYS A 95 -13.35 -15.28 -5.02
C LYS A 95 -12.08 -14.61 -5.57
N THR A 96 -12.08 -14.30 -6.86
CA THR A 96 -10.94 -13.63 -7.53
C THR A 96 -10.67 -12.25 -6.95
N ILE A 97 -11.71 -11.45 -6.66
CA ILE A 97 -11.55 -10.12 -6.05
C ILE A 97 -10.95 -10.24 -4.65
N ARG A 98 -11.36 -11.22 -3.85
CA ARG A 98 -10.77 -11.47 -2.52
C ARG A 98 -9.28 -11.78 -2.61
N GLU A 99 -8.90 -12.68 -3.51
CA GLU A 99 -7.48 -13.04 -3.74
C GLU A 99 -6.65 -11.83 -4.21
N LEU A 100 -7.18 -11.04 -5.15
CA LEU A 100 -6.51 -9.82 -5.63
C LEU A 100 -6.35 -8.77 -4.54
N ARG A 101 -7.36 -8.58 -3.68
CA ARG A 101 -7.30 -7.64 -2.56
C ARG A 101 -6.23 -8.06 -1.55
N GLN A 102 -6.11 -9.36 -1.27
CA GLN A 102 -5.09 -9.87 -0.37
C GLN A 102 -3.68 -9.67 -0.95
N ARG A 103 -3.46 -10.05 -2.21
CA ARG A 103 -2.19 -9.80 -2.91
C ARG A 103 -1.84 -8.32 -2.96
N SER A 104 -2.82 -7.44 -3.16
CA SER A 104 -2.59 -5.99 -3.15
C SER A 104 -2.08 -5.50 -1.79
N LYS A 105 -2.63 -6.00 -0.68
CA LYS A 105 -2.15 -5.66 0.67
C LYS A 105 -0.73 -6.15 0.90
N GLU A 106 -0.45 -7.41 0.53
CA GLU A 106 0.89 -8.00 0.62
C GLU A 106 1.90 -7.19 -0.19
N THR A 107 1.57 -6.78 -1.43
CA THR A 107 2.46 -5.94 -2.23
C THR A 107 2.71 -4.55 -1.62
N HIS A 108 1.71 -3.97 -0.97
CA HIS A 108 1.88 -2.67 -0.30
C HIS A 108 2.76 -2.79 0.95
N LEU A 109 2.57 -3.85 1.74
CA LEU A 109 3.42 -4.11 2.90
C LEU A 109 4.86 -4.38 2.47
N LEU A 110 5.06 -5.23 1.46
CA LEU A 110 6.37 -5.52 0.89
C LEU A 110 7.06 -4.25 0.38
N ASN A 111 6.32 -3.37 -0.30
CA ASN A 111 6.88 -2.11 -0.78
C ASN A 111 7.32 -1.19 0.38
N LYS A 112 6.56 -1.16 1.48
CA LYS A 112 6.92 -0.39 2.68
C LYS A 112 8.16 -0.96 3.36
N GLU A 113 8.28 -2.29 3.44
CA GLU A 113 9.47 -2.97 3.97
C GLU A 113 10.71 -2.68 3.13
N ILE A 114 10.58 -2.70 1.79
CA ILE A 114 11.67 -2.34 0.87
C ILE A 114 12.09 -0.89 1.08
N GLN A 115 11.16 0.05 1.21
CA GLN A 115 11.49 1.45 1.48
C GLN A 115 12.22 1.63 2.82
N ALA A 116 11.77 0.94 3.87
CA ALA A 116 12.44 1.00 5.17
C ALA A 116 13.86 0.40 5.11
N ALA A 117 14.04 -0.71 4.38
CA ALA A 117 15.34 -1.32 4.16
C ALA A 117 16.28 -0.42 3.34
N GLN A 118 15.76 0.21 2.27
CA GLN A 118 16.50 1.18 1.46
C GLN A 118 16.98 2.35 2.29
N LYS A 119 16.10 2.95 3.11
CA LYS A 119 16.48 4.05 4.00
C LYS A 119 17.61 3.64 4.95
N LYS A 120 17.51 2.45 5.55
CA LYS A 120 18.58 1.93 6.43
C LYS A 120 19.91 1.75 5.69
N ILE A 121 19.87 1.29 4.44
CA ILE A 121 21.06 1.14 3.59
C ILE A 121 21.63 2.51 3.24
N GLU A 122 20.79 3.48 2.87
CA GLU A 122 21.19 4.84 2.55
C GLU A 122 21.85 5.51 3.75
N ASP A 123 21.24 5.45 4.94
CA ASP A 123 21.79 6.00 6.18
C ASP A 123 23.17 5.38 6.49
N SER A 124 23.30 4.05 6.34
CA SER A 124 24.57 3.35 6.60
C SER A 124 25.65 3.70 5.57
N ASN A 125 25.26 3.78 4.29
CA ASN A 125 26.16 4.16 3.20
C ASN A 125 26.60 5.61 3.32
N TRP A 126 25.73 6.51 3.78
CA TRP A 126 26.05 7.90 4.05
C TRP A 126 27.13 8.01 5.14
N VAL A 127 26.95 7.33 6.29
CA VAL A 127 27.97 7.30 7.35
C VAL A 127 29.30 6.77 6.82
N LEU A 128 29.28 5.70 6.04
CA LEU A 128 30.50 5.11 5.47
C LEU A 128 31.20 6.05 4.48
N SER A 129 30.42 6.75 3.64
CA SER A 129 30.94 7.71 2.67
C SER A 129 31.59 8.90 3.38
N GLU A 130 30.92 9.47 4.37
CA GLU A 130 31.46 10.60 5.14
C GLU A 130 32.68 10.20 5.97
N SER A 131 32.67 9.00 6.57
CA SER A 131 33.84 8.46 7.26
C SER A 131 35.02 8.22 6.31
N SER A 132 34.76 7.80 5.07
CA SER A 132 35.82 7.58 4.07
C SER A 132 36.42 8.91 3.61
N LYS A 133 35.58 9.92 3.34
CA LYS A 133 36.04 11.29 3.02
C LYS A 133 36.87 11.86 4.15
N LEU A 134 36.41 11.70 5.40
CA LEU A 134 37.17 12.13 6.57
C LEU A 134 38.54 11.43 6.63
N ASN A 135 38.56 10.10 6.48
CA ASN A 135 39.79 9.31 6.50
C ASN A 135 40.77 9.75 5.40
N GLU A 136 40.30 10.01 4.18
CA GLU A 136 41.12 10.51 3.09
C GLU A 136 41.70 11.90 3.40
N ARG A 137 40.90 12.82 3.96
CA ARG A 137 41.34 14.18 4.28
C ARG A 137 42.36 14.24 5.44
N ILE A 138 42.31 13.30 6.39
CA ILE A 138 43.28 13.25 7.49
C ILE A 138 44.51 12.41 7.16
N SER A 139 44.43 11.52 6.17
CA SER A 139 45.53 10.62 5.79
C SER A 139 46.73 11.44 5.28
N GLY A 140 47.87 11.30 5.93
CA GLY A 140 49.10 12.03 5.57
C GLY A 140 49.21 13.43 6.18
N VAL A 141 48.31 13.80 7.10
CA VAL A 141 48.45 15.00 7.94
C VAL A 141 49.10 14.61 9.26
N ASP A 142 50.28 15.16 9.55
CA ASP A 142 51.06 14.82 10.76
C ASP A 142 50.87 15.82 11.92
N ASP A 143 50.01 16.82 11.74
CA ASP A 143 49.75 17.89 12.72
C ASP A 143 48.38 17.68 13.39
N ASP A 144 48.41 17.36 14.69
CA ASP A 144 47.22 17.11 15.53
C ASP A 144 46.18 18.24 15.46
N ASN A 145 46.62 19.51 15.37
CA ASN A 145 45.69 20.63 15.30
C ASN A 145 45.02 20.71 13.92
N LYS A 146 45.75 20.40 12.85
CA LYS A 146 45.17 20.33 11.49
C LYS A 146 44.23 19.14 11.36
N ILE A 147 44.58 17.98 11.92
CA ILE A 147 43.68 16.82 11.98
C ILE A 147 42.40 17.21 12.72
N ALA A 148 42.51 17.86 13.88
CA ALA A 148 41.37 18.32 14.66
C ALA A 148 40.47 19.28 13.86
N GLN A 149 41.07 20.23 13.14
CA GLN A 149 40.35 21.19 12.32
C GLN A 149 39.61 20.53 11.16
N ILE A 150 40.27 19.62 10.43
CA ILE A 150 39.68 18.87 9.32
C ILE A 150 38.52 18.01 9.82
N ALA A 151 38.73 17.26 10.90
CA ALA A 151 37.71 16.40 11.50
C ALA A 151 36.50 17.22 11.97
N PHE A 152 36.76 18.34 12.65
CA PHE A 152 35.71 19.22 13.13
C PHE A 152 34.89 19.80 11.98
N ASN A 153 35.53 20.35 10.95
CA ASN A 153 34.83 20.92 9.80
C ASN A 153 34.02 19.87 9.02
N THR A 154 34.56 18.66 8.82
CA THR A 154 33.81 17.58 8.16
C THR A 154 32.59 17.16 8.97
N ILE A 155 32.67 17.13 10.31
CA ILE A 155 31.51 16.84 11.17
C ILE A 155 30.50 18.00 11.11
N LEU A 156 30.96 19.26 11.07
CA LEU A 156 30.09 20.43 10.94
C LEU A 156 29.33 20.44 9.62
N GLU A 157 30.01 20.14 8.50
CA GLU A 157 29.40 20.00 7.16
C GLU A 157 28.33 18.89 7.13
N ALA A 158 28.51 17.82 7.92
CA ALA A 158 27.63 16.67 7.92
C ALA A 158 26.39 16.82 8.83
N ILE A 159 26.51 17.55 9.94
CA ILE A 159 25.47 17.63 10.99
C ILE A 159 24.81 19.01 11.08
N GLU A 160 25.46 20.06 10.56
CA GLU A 160 25.03 21.46 10.61
C GLU A 160 24.59 21.93 12.02
N PRO A 161 25.38 21.70 13.09
CA PRO A 161 24.96 22.03 14.45
C PRO A 161 25.04 23.54 14.73
N HIS A 162 24.15 24.03 15.61
CA HIS A 162 24.17 25.43 16.07
C HIS A 162 25.38 25.78 16.96
N ALA A 163 25.88 24.82 17.73
CA ALA A 163 27.06 24.97 18.56
C ALA A 163 27.78 23.61 18.71
N ALA A 164 29.11 23.63 18.70
CA ALA A 164 29.93 22.44 18.82
C ALA A 164 31.32 22.79 19.40
N ALA A 165 31.93 21.85 20.11
CA ALA A 165 33.30 21.96 20.60
C ALA A 165 33.99 20.59 20.55
N ILE A 166 35.26 20.56 20.19
CA ILE A 166 36.07 19.33 20.15
C ILE A 166 37.27 19.45 21.08
N TYR A 167 37.45 18.43 21.90
CA TYR A 167 38.55 18.32 22.84
C TYR A 167 39.41 17.10 22.51
N ILE A 168 40.72 17.27 22.53
CA ILE A 168 41.68 16.19 22.28
C ILE A 168 42.53 15.95 23.52
N ARG A 169 42.69 14.69 23.88
CA ARG A 169 43.52 14.27 25.00
C ARG A 169 45.00 14.50 24.68
N LYS A 170 45.72 15.17 25.58
CA LYS A 170 47.19 15.27 25.50
C LYS A 170 47.86 13.90 25.61
N VAL A 171 48.90 13.67 24.82
CA VAL A 171 49.72 12.46 24.91
C VAL A 171 50.32 12.36 26.31
N HIS A 172 50.23 11.17 26.93
CA HIS A 172 50.71 10.88 28.30
C HIS A 172 50.06 11.69 29.44
N SER A 173 48.96 12.41 29.19
CA SER A 173 48.22 13.12 30.24
C SER A 173 46.77 12.64 30.31
N TYR A 174 46.09 12.95 31.41
CA TYR A 174 44.64 12.80 31.59
C TYR A 174 43.89 14.11 31.27
N GLU A 175 44.60 15.11 30.76
CA GLU A 175 44.08 16.40 30.37
C GLU A 175 43.60 16.39 28.91
N TYR A 176 42.43 16.98 28.70
CA TYR A 176 41.81 17.21 27.40
C TYR A 176 41.85 18.70 27.08
N GLU A 177 42.38 19.07 25.92
CA GLU A 177 42.43 20.45 25.45
C GLU A 177 41.37 20.73 24.40
N LEU A 178 40.74 21.89 24.49
CA LEU A 178 39.89 22.43 23.44
C LEU A 178 40.73 22.71 22.19
N LYS A 179 40.34 22.13 21.05
CA LYS A 179 41.02 22.36 19.76
C LYS A 179 40.21 23.25 18.82
N GLN A 180 38.89 23.07 18.76
CA GLN A 180 37.99 23.84 17.90
C GLN A 180 36.63 24.00 18.57
N HIS A 181 35.93 25.10 18.28
CA HIS A 181 34.55 25.32 18.69
C HIS A 181 33.81 26.28 17.75
N ILE A 182 32.48 26.20 17.74
CA ILE A 182 31.57 27.15 17.10
C ILE A 182 30.35 27.39 17.98
N GLY A 183 29.68 28.53 17.78
CA GLY A 183 28.37 28.80 18.38
C GLY A 183 28.38 29.02 19.89
N VAL A 184 29.53 29.35 20.48
CA VAL A 184 29.62 29.75 21.89
C VAL A 184 30.02 31.21 21.98
N ASP A 185 29.25 31.96 22.77
CA ASP A 185 29.39 33.40 22.95
C ASP A 185 30.67 33.75 23.73
N SER A 186 31.29 34.87 23.38
CA SER A 186 32.58 35.35 23.93
C SER A 186 32.55 35.56 25.45
N THR A 187 31.34 35.74 25.98
CA THR A 187 31.04 35.99 27.40
C THR A 187 30.98 34.71 28.23
N SER A 188 30.64 33.57 27.61
CA SER A 188 30.52 32.26 28.25
C SER A 188 31.74 31.42 27.89
N LYS A 189 32.85 31.64 28.61
CA LYS A 189 34.11 30.94 28.34
C LYS A 189 33.92 29.42 28.46
N LEU A 190 34.04 28.71 27.34
CA LEU A 190 34.27 27.27 27.34
C LEU A 190 35.55 26.99 28.14
N PRO A 191 35.60 25.90 28.93
CA PRO A 191 36.84 25.46 29.55
C PRO A 191 37.88 25.20 28.45
N GLU A 192 39.06 25.80 28.57
CA GLU A 192 40.16 25.55 27.63
C GLU A 192 40.72 24.12 27.80
N SER A 193 40.67 23.59 29.01
CA SER A 193 40.97 22.19 29.29
C SER A 193 40.15 21.62 30.45
N PHE A 194 40.09 20.30 30.55
CA PHE A 194 39.53 19.56 31.68
C PHE A 194 40.25 18.23 31.92
N LEU A 195 40.19 17.71 33.14
CA LEU A 195 40.77 16.41 33.50
C LEU A 195 39.78 15.25 33.34
N GLU A 196 40.30 14.06 33.04
CA GLU A 196 39.50 12.84 33.01
C GLU A 196 38.79 12.60 34.36
N GLY A 197 37.48 12.43 34.33
CA GLY A 197 36.62 12.30 35.52
C GLY A 197 36.11 13.62 36.13
N GLU A 198 36.60 14.78 35.67
CA GLU A 198 36.19 16.10 36.15
C GLU A 198 34.87 16.57 35.53
N GLY A 199 33.97 17.14 36.34
CA GLY A 199 32.76 17.78 35.85
C GLY A 199 31.87 16.88 34.96
N LEU A 200 31.14 17.47 34.02
CA LEU A 200 30.32 16.72 33.08
C LEU A 200 31.17 16.07 31.98
N LEU A 201 32.05 16.85 31.34
CA LEU A 201 32.86 16.42 30.19
C LEU A 201 33.85 15.31 30.57
N GLY A 202 34.56 15.45 31.70
CA GLY A 202 35.50 14.45 32.18
C GLY A 202 34.82 13.14 32.60
N ARG A 203 33.60 13.17 33.14
CA ARG A 203 32.84 11.94 33.42
C ARG A 203 32.46 11.19 32.15
N VAL A 204 32.06 11.89 31.10
CA VAL A 204 31.78 11.29 29.79
C VAL A 204 33.06 10.68 29.21
N ALA A 205 34.17 11.43 29.26
CA ALA A 205 35.49 10.96 28.81
C ALA A 205 35.91 9.66 29.54
N LYS A 206 35.76 9.60 30.87
CA LYS A 206 36.08 8.41 31.67
C LYS A 206 35.20 7.21 31.33
N LYS A 207 33.90 7.44 31.09
CA LYS A 207 32.94 6.36 30.77
C LYS A 207 33.09 5.82 29.36
N ARG A 208 33.69 6.59 28.42
CA ARG A 208 33.86 6.24 27.00
C ARG A 208 32.56 5.79 26.32
N LYS A 209 31.43 6.35 26.74
CA LYS A 209 30.10 6.08 26.18
C LYS A 209 29.45 7.40 25.80
N LEU A 210 28.79 7.42 24.65
CA LEU A 210 27.97 8.55 24.22
C LEU A 210 26.92 8.86 25.29
N GLN A 211 26.84 10.11 25.71
CA GLN A 211 25.84 10.58 26.67
C GLN A 211 25.03 11.71 26.02
N VAL A 212 23.75 11.43 25.77
CA VAL A 212 22.79 12.42 25.25
C VAL A 212 22.02 13.00 26.43
N ILE A 213 22.16 14.30 26.66
CA ILE A 213 21.45 15.02 27.72
C ILE A 213 20.19 15.60 27.09
N HIS A 214 19.04 15.16 27.60
CA HIS A 214 17.76 15.72 27.22
C HIS A 214 17.38 16.79 28.24
N GLU A 215 16.85 17.91 27.77
CA GLU A 215 16.35 18.99 28.63
C GLU A 215 15.08 18.53 29.33
N ASN A 216 15.25 17.79 30.43
CA ASN A 216 14.19 17.51 31.38
C ASN A 216 14.82 17.46 32.79
N VAL A 217 15.07 18.64 33.33
CA VAL A 217 15.71 18.86 34.62
C VAL A 217 14.62 19.10 35.66
N GLU A 218 14.15 18.03 36.30
CA GLU A 218 13.36 18.14 37.54
C GLU A 218 13.96 17.34 38.71
N LYS A 219 15.24 16.94 38.62
CA LYS A 219 15.82 16.07 39.67
C LYS A 219 17.29 16.28 40.00
N TYR A 220 17.75 17.53 39.97
CA TYR A 220 19.03 17.92 40.58
C TYR A 220 18.92 19.25 41.34
N SER A 221 17.91 19.41 42.18
CA SER A 221 18.04 20.26 43.37
C SER A 221 18.78 19.45 44.43
N ALA A 222 20.03 19.81 44.69
CA ALA A 222 20.78 19.31 45.85
C ALA A 222 20.00 19.62 47.14
N PRO A 223 20.04 18.76 48.18
CA PRO A 223 19.48 19.13 49.47
C PRO A 223 20.30 20.26 50.09
N PRO A 224 19.68 21.19 50.83
CA PRO A 224 20.41 22.26 51.51
C PRO A 224 21.32 21.65 52.58
N VAL A 225 22.56 22.13 52.59
CA VAL A 225 23.49 21.92 53.69
C VAL A 225 23.00 22.77 54.86
N HIS A 226 22.68 22.13 55.98
CA HIS A 226 22.62 22.76 57.30
C HIS A 226 23.91 22.46 58.05
#